data_AF-A0A1H7ANW0-F1
#
_entry.id   AF-A0A1H7ANW0-F1
#
_cell.length_a   1.000
_cell.length_b   1.000
_cell.length_c   1.000
_cell.angle_alpha   90.00
_cell.angle_beta   90.00
_cell.angle_gamma   90.00
#
_symmetry.space_group_name_H-M   'P 1'
#
loop_
_entity.id
_entity.type
_entity.pdbx_description
1 polymer ?
#
loop_
_entity_poly.entity_id
_entity_poly.type
_entity_poly.pdbx_seq_one_letter_code
_entity_poly.pdbx_strand_id
1 'polypeptide(L)'
;MLGFQDEVWWSRFARPSLKAWSAGPALRLQQLSADPQDTEPKALSCYGLLRADTGRMLLRFVRGRPVSQVTEDFLSWVCERLASEGKKALLMIWDNASWHVSQRVRAWIGAHNRRAKAEGGVRIVTCRLPPAACR
;
A
#
# COMPACT_ATOMS: atom_id res chain seq x y z
N MET A 1 -9.71 -14.13 7.16
CA MET A 1 -9.53 -13.96 5.71
C MET A 1 -8.06 -13.63 5.46
N LEU A 2 -7.46 -14.23 4.44
CA LEU A 2 -6.08 -13.97 4.03
C LEU A 2 -6.06 -12.85 2.98
N GLY A 3 -5.22 -11.83 3.16
CA GLY A 3 -5.04 -10.76 2.20
C GLY A 3 -3.57 -10.43 1.96
N PHE A 4 -3.26 -9.99 0.75
CA PHE A 4 -1.92 -9.54 0.33
C PHE A 4 -1.96 -8.04 0.12
N GLN A 5 -1.11 -7.32 0.84
CA GLN A 5 -1.10 -5.88 0.87
C GLN A 5 0.19 -5.34 0.27
N ASP A 6 0.04 -4.32 -0.57
CA ASP A 6 1.16 -3.57 -1.16
C ASP A 6 0.74 -2.12 -1.47
N GLU A 7 1.73 -1.26 -1.73
CA GLU A 7 1.53 0.10 -2.24
C GLU A 7 2.10 0.30 -3.64
N VAL A 8 1.42 1.12 -4.43
CA VAL A 8 1.90 1.53 -5.75
C VAL A 8 1.81 3.04 -5.94
N TRP A 9 2.70 3.56 -6.78
CA TRP A 9 2.87 4.98 -7.07
C TRP A 9 2.72 5.22 -8.57
N TRP A 10 1.90 6.18 -8.96
CA TRP A 10 1.89 6.71 -10.31
C TRP A 10 2.35 8.15 -10.30
N SER A 11 3.51 8.41 -10.88
CA SER A 11 4.04 9.76 -11.04
C SER A 11 3.66 10.32 -12.40
N ARG A 12 3.24 11.59 -12.43
CA ARG A 12 3.02 12.35 -13.67
C ARG A 12 4.31 12.52 -14.48
N PHE A 13 5.45 12.31 -13.85
CA PHE A 13 6.79 12.46 -14.43
C PHE A 13 7.50 11.11 -14.60
N ALA A 14 6.85 9.99 -14.28
CA ALA A 14 7.43 8.67 -14.52
C ALA A 14 7.63 8.46 -16.03
N ARG A 15 8.85 8.07 -16.42
CA ARG A 15 9.14 7.73 -17.81
C ARG A 15 8.66 6.30 -18.07
N PRO A 16 7.87 6.05 -19.13
CA PRO A 16 7.55 4.69 -19.51
C PRO A 16 8.83 3.98 -19.96
N SER A 17 8.98 2.71 -19.57
CA SER A 17 10.05 1.85 -20.09
C SER A 17 9.69 1.43 -21.52
N LEU A 18 10.06 2.26 -22.50
CA LEU A 18 9.83 1.99 -23.92
C LEU A 18 11.10 1.48 -24.58
N LYS A 19 10.96 0.38 -25.33
CA LYS A 19 11.97 -0.10 -26.27
C LYS A 19 11.51 0.28 -27.67
N ALA A 20 12.36 0.95 -28.43
CA ALA A 20 12.08 1.33 -29.80
C ALA A 20 13.30 1.02 -30.69
N TRP A 21 13.04 0.64 -31.93
CA TRP A 21 14.07 0.41 -32.94
C TRP A 21 14.08 1.57 -33.94
N SER A 22 15.26 1.97 -34.40
CA SER A 22 15.45 3.06 -35.36
C SER A 22 16.51 2.63 -36.38
N ALA A 23 16.22 2.84 -37.67
CA ALA A 23 17.21 2.66 -38.74
C ALA A 23 18.17 3.88 -38.87
N GLY A 24 17.92 4.95 -38.11
CA GLY A 24 18.71 6.18 -38.10
C GLY A 24 19.19 6.52 -36.69
N PRO A 25 19.32 7.82 -36.34
CA PRO A 25 19.74 8.23 -35.01
C PRO A 25 18.88 7.62 -33.89
N ALA A 26 19.49 7.42 -32.73
CA ALA A 26 18.83 6.85 -31.56
C ALA A 26 17.63 7.74 -31.14
N LEU A 27 16.46 7.11 -30.96
CA LEU A 27 15.29 7.77 -30.42
C LEU A 27 15.53 8.12 -28.95
N ARG A 28 15.24 9.36 -28.57
CA ARG A 28 15.38 9.85 -27.20
C ARG A 28 14.01 10.05 -26.57
N LEU A 29 13.78 9.42 -25.44
CA LEU A 29 12.59 9.68 -24.63
C LEU A 29 12.69 11.06 -23.99
N GLN A 30 11.68 11.90 -24.19
CA GLN A 30 11.56 13.18 -23.50
C GLN A 30 11.56 12.97 -21.99
N GLN A 31 12.35 13.78 -21.28
CA GLN A 31 12.30 13.86 -19.82
C GLN A 31 11.27 14.90 -19.43
N LEU A 32 10.23 14.49 -18.71
CA LEU A 32 9.28 15.40 -18.10
C LEU A 32 9.85 15.85 -16.74
N SER A 33 9.90 17.15 -16.52
CA SER A 33 10.31 17.76 -15.26
C SER A 33 9.12 18.48 -14.63
N ALA A 34 9.04 18.45 -13.30
CA ALA A 34 8.06 19.24 -12.57
C ALA A 34 8.42 20.73 -12.68
N ASP A 35 7.43 21.55 -13.01
CA ASP A 35 7.52 23.01 -12.87
C ASP A 35 7.61 23.35 -11.37
N PRO A 36 8.60 24.15 -10.92
CA PRO A 36 8.66 24.62 -9.54
C PRO A 36 7.40 25.34 -9.04
N GLN A 37 6.60 25.91 -9.95
CA GLN A 37 5.34 26.61 -9.63
C GLN A 37 4.12 25.68 -9.59
N ASP A 38 4.25 24.41 -10.02
CA ASP A 38 3.16 23.43 -9.99
C ASP A 38 2.89 22.97 -8.54
N THR A 39 1.69 23.29 -8.05
CA THR A 39 1.23 22.95 -6.70
C THR A 39 0.58 21.57 -6.64
N GLU A 40 0.31 20.92 -7.77
CA GLU A 40 -0.31 19.61 -7.81
C GLU A 40 0.66 18.50 -7.38
N PRO A 41 0.19 17.46 -6.68
CA PRO A 41 1.03 16.33 -6.30
C PRO A 41 1.76 15.72 -7.49
N LYS A 42 3.06 15.44 -7.31
CA LYS A 42 3.89 14.81 -8.36
C LYS A 42 3.47 13.36 -8.65
N ALA A 43 2.98 12.67 -7.62
CA ALA A 43 2.57 11.28 -7.70
C ALA A 43 1.31 11.01 -6.86
N LEU A 44 0.56 10.02 -7.31
CA LEU A 44 -0.58 9.46 -6.61
C LEU A 44 -0.15 8.14 -5.96
N SER A 45 -0.49 7.98 -4.68
CA SER A 45 -0.34 6.73 -3.94
C SER A 45 -1.61 5.92 -3.98
N CYS A 46 -1.49 4.60 -4.06
CA CYS A 46 -2.59 3.69 -3.77
C CYS A 46 -2.13 2.52 -2.92
N TYR A 47 -2.90 2.24 -1.88
CA TYR A 47 -2.80 1.02 -1.10
C TYR A 47 -3.77 -0.02 -1.67
N GLY A 48 -3.28 -1.23 -1.87
CA GLY A 48 -4.09 -2.36 -2.31
C GLY A 48 -4.12 -3.47 -1.28
N LEU A 49 -5.28 -4.11 -1.11
CA LEU A 49 -5.40 -5.40 -0.43
C LEU A 49 -6.09 -6.39 -1.38
N LEU A 50 -5.32 -7.35 -1.91
CA LEU A 50 -5.85 -8.47 -2.68
C LEU A 50 -6.40 -9.50 -1.71
N ARG A 51 -7.67 -9.85 -1.85
CA ARG A 51 -8.37 -10.76 -0.96
C ARG A 51 -8.35 -12.18 -1.50
N ALA A 52 -7.77 -13.12 -0.77
CA ALA A 52 -7.73 -14.53 -1.18
C ALA A 52 -9.11 -15.19 -1.20
N ASP A 53 -10.06 -14.69 -0.41
CA ASP A 53 -11.40 -15.27 -0.29
C ASP A 53 -12.32 -14.97 -1.48
N THR A 54 -12.04 -13.89 -2.23
CA THR A 54 -12.93 -13.38 -3.29
C THR A 54 -12.18 -13.08 -4.59
N GLY A 55 -10.85 -13.04 -4.58
CA GLY A 55 -10.02 -12.57 -5.70
C GLY A 55 -10.18 -11.07 -5.99
N ARG A 56 -10.92 -10.33 -5.16
CA ARG A 56 -11.18 -8.89 -5.36
C ARG A 56 -10.13 -8.04 -4.66
N MET A 57 -9.92 -6.85 -5.20
CA MET A 57 -9.01 -5.85 -4.65
C MET A 57 -9.77 -4.79 -3.87
N LEU A 58 -9.32 -4.47 -2.66
CA LEU A 58 -9.66 -3.21 -2.00
C LEU A 58 -8.56 -2.19 -2.32
N LEU A 59 -8.92 -1.10 -2.99
CA LEU A 59 -8.01 -0.03 -3.36
C LEU A 59 -8.35 1.24 -2.59
N ARG A 60 -7.32 1.91 -2.05
CA ARG A 60 -7.48 3.22 -1.42
C ARG A 60 -6.40 4.17 -1.91
N PHE A 61 -6.84 5.22 -2.59
CA PHE A 61 -5.98 6.32 -2.99
C PHE A 61 -5.77 7.26 -1.81
N VAL A 62 -4.52 7.67 -1.61
CA VAL A 62 -4.16 8.60 -0.52
C VAL A 62 -3.41 9.80 -1.08
N ARG A 63 -3.63 10.95 -0.45
CA ARG A 63 -2.89 12.18 -0.75
C ARG A 63 -1.54 12.11 -0.04
N GLY A 64 -0.45 12.32 -0.78
CA GLY A 64 0.91 12.29 -0.24
C GLY A 64 1.56 10.91 -0.30
N ARG A 65 2.59 10.70 0.54
CA ARG A 65 3.44 9.49 0.57
C ARG A 65 3.05 8.55 1.72
N PRO A 66 3.50 7.28 1.73
CA PRO A 66 3.25 6.36 2.84
C PRO A 66 4.02 6.87 4.03
N VAL A 67 3.30 6.98 5.13
CA VAL A 67 3.86 7.20 6.44
C VAL A 67 3.01 6.39 7.41
N SER A 68 3.54 6.12 8.59
CA SER A 68 2.85 5.30 9.59
C SER A 68 1.39 5.71 9.83
N GLN A 69 1.10 7.02 9.91
CA GLN A 69 -0.27 7.52 10.05
C GLN A 69 -1.19 7.09 8.90
N VAL A 70 -0.72 7.20 7.66
CA VAL A 70 -1.52 6.86 6.47
C VAL A 70 -1.76 5.35 6.41
N THR A 71 -0.78 4.55 6.83
CA THR A 71 -0.93 3.10 6.99
C THR A 71 -2.00 2.77 8.04
N GLU A 72 -2.00 3.44 9.19
CA GLU A 72 -3.02 3.27 10.24
C GLU A 72 -4.42 3.56 9.71
N ASP A 73 -4.58 4.69 9.01
CA ASP A 73 -5.85 5.09 8.41
C ASP A 73 -6.35 4.06 7.40
N PHE A 74 -5.45 3.53 6.55
CA PHE A 74 -5.75 2.46 5.61
C PHE A 74 -6.23 1.19 6.32
N LEU A 75 -5.52 0.74 7.37
CA LEU A 75 -5.87 -0.47 8.11
C LEU A 75 -7.21 -0.35 8.84
N SER A 76 -7.52 0.83 9.40
CA SER A 76 -8.82 1.10 10.02
C SER A 76 -9.95 0.89 9.01
N TRP A 77 -9.82 1.53 7.84
CA TRP A 77 -10.81 1.43 6.76
C TRP A 77 -10.95 0.01 6.21
N VAL A 78 -9.85 -0.72 6.04
CA VAL A 78 -9.91 -2.14 5.66
C VAL A 78 -10.72 -2.93 6.69
N CYS A 79 -10.46 -2.72 7.98
CA CYS A 79 -11.17 -3.44 9.04
C CYS A 79 -12.66 -3.10 9.06
N GLU A 80 -13.05 -1.84 8.82
CA GLU A 80 -14.45 -1.43 8.68
C GLU A 80 -15.14 -2.15 7.52
N ARG A 81 -14.51 -2.20 6.34
CA ARG A 81 -15.05 -2.89 5.16
C ARG A 81 -15.18 -4.39 5.37
N LEU A 82 -14.20 -5.01 6.02
CA LEU A 82 -14.26 -6.43 6.33
C LEU A 82 -15.28 -6.75 7.43
N ALA A 83 -15.45 -5.85 8.40
CA ALA A 83 -16.46 -5.99 9.45
C ALA A 83 -17.88 -5.89 8.89
N SER A 84 -18.14 -4.99 7.92
CA SER A 84 -19.44 -4.90 7.25
C SER A 84 -19.79 -6.15 6.44
N GLU A 85 -18.79 -6.96 6.09
CA GLU A 85 -18.96 -8.27 5.46
C GLU A 85 -18.91 -9.45 6.47
N GLY A 86 -19.00 -9.17 7.77
CA GLY A 86 -19.05 -10.17 8.83
C GLY A 86 -17.72 -10.87 9.12
N LYS A 87 -16.60 -10.44 8.54
CA LYS A 87 -15.28 -11.02 8.83
C LYS A 87 -14.86 -10.67 10.27
N LYS A 88 -14.09 -11.56 10.90
CA LYS A 88 -13.62 -11.39 12.29
C LYS A 88 -12.10 -11.31 12.43
N ALA A 89 -11.38 -11.69 11.38
CA ALA A 89 -9.93 -11.66 11.36
C ALA A 89 -9.39 -11.46 9.95
N LEU A 90 -8.30 -10.69 9.85
CA LEU A 90 -7.47 -10.48 8.68
C LEU A 90 -6.07 -11.02 8.98
N LEU A 91 -5.65 -12.04 8.24
CA LEU A 91 -4.26 -12.47 8.15
C LEU A 91 -3.66 -11.73 6.95
N MET A 92 -2.79 -10.77 7.19
CA MET A 92 -2.28 -9.86 6.17
C MET A 92 -0.82 -10.16 5.87
N ILE A 93 -0.53 -10.49 4.61
CA ILE A 93 0.83 -10.60 4.09
C ILE A 93 1.24 -9.22 3.55
N TRP A 94 2.37 -8.69 4.01
CA TRP A 94 2.93 -7.43 3.52
C TRP A 94 4.47 -7.45 3.58
N ASP A 95 5.12 -6.47 2.97
CA ASP A 95 6.57 -6.38 2.91
C ASP A 95 7.20 -5.86 4.22
N ASN A 96 8.48 -5.44 4.17
CA ASN A 96 9.22 -4.89 5.32
C ASN A 96 9.47 -3.37 5.20
N ALA A 97 8.63 -2.63 4.47
CA ALA A 97 8.77 -1.17 4.37
C ALA A 97 8.81 -0.50 5.75
N SER A 98 9.56 0.59 5.88
CA SER A 98 9.84 1.24 7.17
C SER A 98 8.57 1.69 7.92
N TRP A 99 7.53 2.09 7.18
CA TRP A 99 6.22 2.42 7.75
C TRP A 99 5.47 1.19 8.28
N HIS A 100 5.49 0.05 7.57
CA HIS A 100 4.89 -1.23 8.01
C HIS A 100 5.52 -1.77 9.29
N VAL A 101 6.85 -1.65 9.40
CA VAL A 101 7.59 -2.19 10.55
C VAL A 101 7.78 -1.17 11.68
N SER A 102 7.24 0.03 11.54
CA SER A 102 7.38 1.09 12.54
C SER A 102 6.75 0.69 13.88
N GLN A 103 7.36 1.13 14.98
CA GLN A 103 6.81 0.92 16.32
C GLN A 103 5.37 1.46 16.44
N ARG A 104 5.11 2.58 15.75
CA ARG A 104 3.82 3.26 15.72
C ARG A 104 2.71 2.38 15.13
N VAL A 105 2.93 1.79 13.95
CA VAL A 105 1.97 0.88 13.31
C VAL A 105 1.79 -0.39 14.13
N ARG A 106 2.86 -0.97 14.69
CA ARG A 106 2.76 -2.15 15.58
C ARG A 106 1.94 -1.86 16.83
N ALA A 107 2.17 -0.72 17.48
CA ALA A 107 1.42 -0.30 18.66
C ALA A 107 -0.06 -0.07 18.33
N TRP A 108 -0.34 0.57 17.19
CA TRP A 108 -1.69 0.77 16.69
C TRP A 108 -2.41 -0.55 16.43
N ILE A 109 -1.79 -1.51 15.72
CA ILE A 109 -2.37 -2.85 15.49
C ILE A 109 -2.66 -3.55 16.83
N GLY A 110 -1.76 -3.45 17.80
CA GLY A 110 -1.97 -4.00 19.14
C GLY A 110 -3.17 -3.38 19.85
N ALA A 111 -3.32 -2.06 19.81
CA ALA A 111 -4.45 -1.34 20.39
C ALA A 111 -5.77 -1.68 19.69
N HIS A 112 -5.78 -1.68 18.35
CA HIS A 112 -6.91 -2.07 17.53
C HIS A 112 -7.36 -3.50 17.84
N ASN A 113 -6.44 -4.46 17.92
CA ASN A 113 -6.76 -5.85 18.25
C ASN A 113 -7.34 -6.03 19.65
N ARG A 114 -6.86 -5.27 20.64
CA ARG A 114 -7.44 -5.27 21.98
C ARG A 114 -8.88 -4.78 21.95
N ARG A 115 -9.15 -3.67 21.25
CA ARG A 115 -10.51 -3.15 21.05
C ARG A 115 -11.40 -4.16 20.34
N ALA A 116 -10.95 -4.71 19.21
CA ALA A 116 -11.70 -5.69 18.43
C ALA A 116 -11.99 -6.99 19.22
N LYS A 117 -11.15 -7.34 20.20
CA LYS A 117 -11.39 -8.47 21.11
C LYS A 117 -12.47 -8.15 22.15
N ALA A 118 -12.50 -6.93 22.67
CA ALA A 118 -13.44 -6.50 23.71
C ALA A 118 -14.83 -6.17 23.14
N GLU A 119 -14.87 -5.44 22.03
CA GLU A 119 -16.08 -4.83 21.47
C GLU A 119 -16.58 -5.58 20.21
N GLY A 120 -15.80 -6.53 19.72
CA GLY A 120 -15.99 -7.14 18.40
C GLY A 120 -15.35 -6.29 17.29
N GLY A 121 -15.19 -6.91 16.11
CA GLY A 121 -14.54 -6.30 14.96
C GLY A 121 -13.59 -7.27 14.25
N VAL A 122 -12.70 -6.72 13.43
CA VAL A 122 -11.70 -7.50 12.69
C VAL A 122 -10.35 -7.38 13.37
N ARG A 123 -9.81 -8.50 13.85
CA ARG A 123 -8.44 -8.57 14.36
C ARG A 123 -7.44 -8.73 13.22
N ILE A 124 -6.31 -8.05 13.30
CA ILE A 124 -5.24 -8.10 12.29
C ILE A 124 -4.10 -8.97 12.82
N VAL A 125 -3.66 -9.93 12.02
CA VAL A 125 -2.40 -10.65 12.20
C VAL A 125 -1.54 -10.35 10.99
N THR A 126 -0.35 -9.79 11.21
CA THR A 126 0.56 -9.44 10.12
C THR A 126 1.65 -10.49 9.97
N CYS A 127 1.84 -10.95 8.74
CA CYS A 127 2.92 -11.85 8.35
C CYS A 127 3.80 -11.10 7.35
N ARG A 128 5.07 -10.93 7.73
CA ARG A 128 6.04 -10.22 6.90
C ARG A 128 6.64 -11.18 5.89
N LEU A 129 6.91 -10.67 4.69
CA LEU A 129 7.72 -11.41 3.73
C LEU A 129 9.12 -11.71 4.32
N PRO A 130 9.73 -12.86 3.98
CA PRO A 130 11.11 -13.13 4.34
C PRO A 130 12.01 -11.99 3.85
N PRO A 131 13.01 -11.56 4.64
CA PRO A 131 14.03 -10.67 4.11
C PRO A 131 14.75 -11.39 2.96
N ALA A 132 15.26 -10.62 1.99
CA ALA A 132 16.12 -11.19 0.96
C ALA A 132 17.28 -11.94 1.66
N ALA A 133 17.47 -13.21 1.31
CA ALA A 133 18.65 -13.94 1.77
C ALA A 133 19.89 -13.18 1.27
N CYS A 134 20.82 -12.86 2.18
CA CYS A 134 22.14 -12.39 1.77
C CYS A 134 22.73 -13.44 0.82
N ARG A 135 23.00 -13.05 -0.43
CA ARG A 135 23.82 -13.84 -1.35
C ARG A 135 25.28 -13.70 -0.96
#